data_AF-A0A9Q3YKG5-F1
#
_entry.id   AF-A0A9Q3YKG5-F1
#
_cell.length_a   1.000
_cell.length_b   1.000
_cell.length_c   1.000
_cell.angle_alpha   90.00
_cell.angle_beta   90.00
_cell.angle_gamma   90.00
#
_symmetry.space_group_name_H-M   'P 1'
#
loop_
_entity.id
_entity.type
_entity.pdbx_description
1 polymer ?
#
loop_
_entity_poly.entity_id
_entity_poly.type
_entity_poly.pdbx_seq_one_letter_code
_entity_poly.pdbx_strand_id
1 'polypeptide(L)'
;MSIFSRLVAGFVGKAEAKAEAVADKNAIPELEHYIRQAEGEIQKFDQNINEVRGQRKQHEQTVTDLEAKINGYKADAQQFAENGKQELALEVAQEILKLQPQLDTAQSRVEQTKKTEDNLISTVQGLKERIVAMKEEIDSIRSTEQLQKAQAATLNATTGLDSKSKTALDAFERIKARQEKNGHMLDAAQERAAEASAPSGLDARIAAEKAGPSQDAQALLDSLTKKDG
;
A
#
# COMPACT_ATOMS: atom_id res chain seq x y z
N MET A 1 -19.11 12.87 -3.89
CA MET A 1 -18.22 11.77 -4.37
C MET A 1 -16.93 12.35 -4.94
N SER A 2 -15.81 12.16 -4.24
CA SER A 2 -14.48 12.64 -4.68
C SER A 2 -14.10 12.05 -6.05
N ILE A 3 -13.41 12.82 -6.88
CA ILE A 3 -12.95 12.44 -8.23
C ILE A 3 -12.10 11.16 -8.15
N PHE A 4 -11.33 11.04 -7.08
CA PHE A 4 -10.53 9.88 -6.71
C PHE A 4 -11.37 8.61 -6.50
N SER A 5 -12.51 8.71 -5.80
CA SER A 5 -13.39 7.56 -5.54
C SER A 5 -14.08 7.07 -6.81
N ARG A 6 -14.36 7.96 -7.78
CA ARG A 6 -14.88 7.60 -9.11
C ARG A 6 -13.83 6.92 -9.99
N LEU A 7 -12.57 7.31 -9.86
CA LEU A 7 -11.44 6.73 -10.60
C LEU A 7 -11.05 5.35 -10.08
N VAL A 8 -10.88 5.21 -8.77
CA VAL A 8 -10.59 3.92 -8.12
C VAL A 8 -11.75 2.94 -8.30
N ALA A 9 -13.01 3.37 -8.15
CA ALA A 9 -14.16 2.51 -8.41
C ALA A 9 -14.28 2.10 -9.89
N GLY A 10 -13.92 3.00 -10.82
CA GLY A 10 -13.85 2.70 -12.24
C GLY A 10 -12.75 1.70 -12.60
N PHE A 11 -11.64 1.69 -11.85
CA PHE A 11 -10.51 0.78 -12.04
C PHE A 11 -10.73 -0.60 -11.41
N VAL A 12 -11.29 -0.65 -10.20
CA VAL A 12 -11.59 -1.89 -9.48
C VAL A 12 -12.78 -2.62 -10.11
N GLY A 13 -13.88 -1.93 -10.36
CA GLY A 13 -15.11 -2.54 -10.87
C GLY A 13 -15.06 -2.98 -12.35
N LYS A 14 -14.10 -2.48 -13.14
CA LYS A 14 -13.95 -2.85 -14.57
C LYS A 14 -12.88 -3.92 -14.83
N ALA A 15 -11.98 -4.17 -13.87
CA ALA A 15 -11.04 -5.28 -13.94
C ALA A 15 -11.75 -6.61 -13.64
N GLU A 16 -12.60 -6.66 -12.60
CA GLU A 16 -13.42 -7.85 -12.30
C GLU A 16 -14.45 -8.14 -13.40
N ALA A 17 -15.11 -7.11 -13.93
CA ALA A 17 -16.14 -7.27 -14.97
C ALA A 17 -15.59 -7.64 -16.37
N LYS A 18 -14.26 -7.66 -16.58
CA LYS A 18 -13.63 -7.96 -17.88
C LYS A 18 -12.75 -9.21 -17.87
N ALA A 19 -12.54 -9.86 -16.73
CA ALA A 19 -11.95 -11.20 -16.68
C ALA A 19 -12.82 -12.22 -17.45
N GLU A 20 -14.15 -12.06 -17.48
CA GLU A 20 -15.05 -12.87 -18.33
C GLU A 20 -14.99 -12.51 -19.84
N ALA A 21 -14.42 -11.36 -20.21
CA ALA A 21 -14.31 -10.92 -21.60
C ALA A 21 -13.00 -11.35 -22.30
N VAL A 22 -12.12 -12.08 -21.60
CA VAL A 22 -10.80 -12.55 -22.09
C VAL A 22 -10.92 -13.63 -23.19
N ALA A 23 -12.14 -14.03 -23.56
CA ALA A 23 -12.38 -14.86 -24.74
C ALA A 23 -12.22 -14.08 -26.08
N ASP A 24 -12.13 -12.75 -26.06
CA ASP A 24 -12.18 -11.95 -27.29
C ASP A 24 -10.79 -11.38 -27.67
N LYS A 25 -10.28 -11.77 -28.85
CA LYS A 25 -8.95 -11.41 -29.39
C LYS A 25 -8.69 -9.90 -29.52
N ASN A 26 -9.72 -9.08 -29.34
CA ASN A 26 -9.67 -7.63 -29.42
C ASN A 26 -9.54 -6.94 -28.04
N ALA A 27 -9.52 -7.68 -26.93
CA ALA A 27 -9.49 -7.11 -25.58
C ALA A 27 -8.10 -6.62 -25.14
N ILE A 28 -7.00 -7.24 -25.61
CA ILE A 28 -5.62 -6.89 -25.20
C ILE A 28 -5.24 -5.44 -25.58
N PRO A 29 -5.42 -4.97 -26.83
CA PRO A 29 -5.06 -3.59 -27.19
C PRO A 29 -5.80 -2.53 -26.38
N GLU A 30 -7.06 -2.82 -26.03
CA GLU A 30 -7.91 -1.97 -25.20
C GLU A 30 -7.39 -1.95 -23.74
N LEU A 31 -7.00 -3.09 -23.17
CA LEU A 31 -6.35 -3.16 -21.85
C LEU A 31 -5.02 -2.39 -21.83
N GLU A 32 -4.19 -2.52 -22.87
CA GLU A 32 -2.95 -1.73 -22.99
C GLU A 32 -3.22 -0.22 -23.12
N HIS A 33 -4.31 0.17 -23.77
CA HIS A 33 -4.74 1.56 -23.80
C HIS A 33 -5.12 2.07 -22.41
N TYR A 34 -5.91 1.30 -21.65
CA TYR A 34 -6.26 1.65 -20.27
C TYR A 34 -5.03 1.72 -19.36
N ILE A 35 -4.07 0.81 -19.49
CA ILE A 35 -2.82 0.85 -18.73
C ILE A 35 -2.07 2.16 -19.02
N ARG A 36 -1.90 2.53 -20.29
CA ARG A 36 -1.23 3.79 -20.66
C ARG A 36 -1.98 5.03 -20.14
N GLN A 37 -3.30 5.02 -20.15
CA GLN A 37 -4.11 6.09 -19.56
C GLN A 37 -3.86 6.17 -18.04
N ALA A 38 -3.91 5.04 -17.34
CA ALA A 38 -3.68 4.97 -15.90
C ALA A 38 -2.26 5.43 -15.52
N GLU A 39 -1.25 5.07 -16.30
CA GLU A 39 0.13 5.58 -16.13
C GLU A 39 0.20 7.11 -16.30
N GLY A 40 -0.50 7.66 -17.29
CA GLY A 40 -0.60 9.11 -17.47
C GLY A 40 -1.33 9.82 -16.32
N GLU A 41 -2.33 9.19 -15.71
CA GLU A 41 -3.01 9.70 -14.53
C GLU A 41 -2.14 9.62 -13.27
N ILE A 42 -1.34 8.56 -13.11
CA ILE A 42 -0.36 8.43 -12.03
C ILE A 42 0.62 9.59 -12.03
N GLN A 43 1.08 10.06 -13.20
CA GLN A 43 1.93 11.25 -13.27
C GLN A 43 1.26 12.51 -12.72
N LYS A 44 -0.06 12.66 -12.92
CA LYS A 44 -0.83 13.76 -12.33
C LYS A 44 -0.98 13.61 -10.82
N PHE A 45 -1.12 12.37 -10.33
CA PHE A 45 -1.11 12.12 -8.89
C PHE A 45 0.23 12.45 -8.24
N ASP A 46 1.35 12.14 -8.90
CA ASP A 46 2.69 12.52 -8.41
C ASP A 46 2.84 14.05 -8.33
N GLN A 47 2.25 14.82 -9.27
CA GLN A 47 2.18 16.29 -9.19
C GLN A 47 1.34 16.75 -7.99
N ASN A 48 0.14 16.20 -7.79
CA ASN A 48 -0.71 16.53 -6.65
C ASN A 48 -0.03 16.22 -5.31
N ILE A 49 0.71 15.11 -5.19
CA ILE A 49 1.50 14.78 -4.00
C ILE A 49 2.54 15.87 -3.73
N ASN A 50 3.22 16.36 -4.77
CA ASN A 50 4.21 17.43 -4.62
C ASN A 50 3.56 18.77 -4.21
N GLU A 51 2.37 19.08 -4.70
CA GLU A 51 1.61 20.27 -4.28
C GLU A 51 1.22 20.18 -2.80
N VAL A 52 0.66 19.04 -2.36
CA VAL A 52 0.31 18.80 -0.96
C VAL A 52 1.54 18.84 -0.06
N ARG A 53 2.66 18.27 -0.51
CA ARG A 53 3.95 18.37 0.18
C ARG A 53 4.43 19.81 0.31
N GLY A 54 4.28 20.62 -0.74
CA GLY A 54 4.58 22.05 -0.70
C GLY A 54 3.76 22.77 0.36
N GLN A 55 2.45 22.51 0.41
CA GLN A 55 1.57 23.06 1.44
C GLN A 55 1.97 22.62 2.85
N ARG A 56 2.31 21.34 3.05
CA ARG A 56 2.82 20.84 4.34
C ARG A 56 4.07 21.60 4.77
N LYS A 57 5.05 21.76 3.88
CA LYS A 57 6.28 22.52 4.18
C LYS A 57 5.99 23.97 4.57
N GLN A 58 5.02 24.60 3.90
CA GLN A 58 4.58 25.95 4.26
C GLN A 58 3.98 26.00 5.67
N HIS A 59 3.16 25.01 6.05
CA HIS A 59 2.62 24.91 7.40
C HIS A 59 3.70 24.62 8.44
N GLU A 60 4.66 23.74 8.13
CA GLU A 60 5.83 23.47 8.99
C GLU A 60 6.65 24.73 9.23
N GLN A 61 6.87 25.56 8.20
CA GLN A 61 7.55 26.83 8.36
C GLN A 61 6.78 27.77 9.30
N THR A 62 5.44 27.85 9.16
CA THR A 62 4.62 28.65 10.07
C THR A 62 4.72 28.17 11.52
N VAL A 63 4.76 26.85 11.74
CA VAL A 63 4.99 26.27 13.08
C VAL A 63 6.35 26.71 13.61
N THR A 64 7.41 26.57 12.82
CA THR A 64 8.78 26.98 13.22
C THR A 64 8.85 28.48 13.55
N ASP A 65 8.22 29.34 12.75
CA ASP A 65 8.20 30.79 12.98
C ASP A 65 7.45 31.16 14.27
N LEU A 66 6.33 30.49 14.56
CA LEU A 66 5.56 30.70 15.79
C LEU A 66 6.31 30.19 17.02
N GLU A 67 6.95 29.03 16.95
CA GLU A 67 7.79 28.49 18.02
C GLU A 67 8.96 29.42 18.33
N ALA A 68 9.63 29.93 17.29
CA ALA A 68 10.71 30.90 17.44
C ALA A 68 10.24 32.19 18.14
N LYS A 69 9.09 32.74 17.73
CA LYS A 69 8.49 33.93 18.38
C LYS A 69 8.12 33.67 19.84
N ILE A 70 7.46 32.55 20.12
CA ILE A 70 7.09 32.16 21.48
C ILE A 70 8.33 32.01 22.36
N ASN A 71 9.39 31.36 21.86
CA ASN A 71 10.62 31.18 22.61
C ASN A 71 11.36 32.51 22.85
N GLY A 72 11.35 33.42 21.88
CA GLY A 72 11.86 34.79 22.06
C GLY A 72 11.12 35.53 23.17
N TYR A 73 9.79 35.55 23.11
CA TYR A 73 8.97 36.19 24.15
C TYR A 73 9.12 35.52 25.52
N LYS A 74 9.32 34.20 25.59
CA LYS A 74 9.61 33.52 26.86
C LYS A 74 10.92 34.04 27.48
N ALA A 75 11.96 34.21 26.67
CA ALA A 75 13.23 34.77 27.13
C ALA A 75 13.07 36.23 27.59
N ASP A 76 12.34 37.06 26.83
CA ASP A 76 12.06 38.45 27.19
C ASP A 76 11.27 38.56 28.50
N ALA A 77 10.22 37.74 28.66
CA ALA A 77 9.41 37.70 29.88
C ALA A 77 10.24 37.31 31.11
N GLN A 78 11.14 36.34 30.97
CA GLN A 78 12.08 35.96 32.03
C GLN A 78 13.00 37.13 32.41
N GLN A 79 13.60 37.79 31.42
CA GLN A 79 14.46 38.95 31.65
C GLN A 79 13.73 40.11 32.32
N PHE A 80 12.48 40.40 31.93
CA PHE A 80 11.70 41.46 32.56
C PHE A 80 11.32 41.11 34.01
N ALA A 81 11.00 39.85 34.29
CA ALA A 81 10.72 39.39 35.64
C ALA A 81 11.95 39.52 36.55
N GLU A 82 13.13 39.12 36.07
CA GLU A 82 14.41 39.23 36.81
C GLU A 82 14.80 40.69 37.07
N ASN A 83 14.51 41.59 36.13
CA ASN A 83 14.79 43.02 36.25
C ASN A 83 13.70 43.80 37.02
N GLY A 84 12.75 43.12 37.67
CA GLY A 84 11.69 43.75 38.47
C GLY A 84 10.61 44.48 37.67
N LYS A 85 10.57 44.31 36.33
CA LYS A 85 9.57 44.90 35.43
C LYS A 85 8.35 44.00 35.30
N GLN A 86 7.65 43.77 36.41
CA GLN A 86 6.56 42.79 36.50
C GLN A 86 5.39 43.05 35.52
N GLU A 87 4.99 44.30 35.34
CA GLU A 87 3.89 44.64 34.40
C GLU A 87 4.23 44.26 32.96
N LEU A 88 5.46 44.57 32.53
CA LEU A 88 5.94 44.24 31.18
C LEU A 88 6.11 42.73 30.99
N ALA A 89 6.59 42.01 32.02
CA ALA A 89 6.65 40.56 32.00
C ALA A 89 5.27 39.91 31.86
N LEU A 90 4.25 40.45 32.53
CA LEU A 90 2.88 39.99 32.41
C LEU A 90 2.29 40.24 31.02
N GLU A 91 2.57 41.39 30.41
CA GLU A 91 2.12 41.71 29.05
C GLU A 91 2.71 40.74 28.03
N VAL A 92 4.02 40.46 28.11
CA VAL A 92 4.68 39.48 27.22
C VAL A 92 4.12 38.07 27.45
N ALA A 93 3.85 37.69 28.70
CA ALA A 93 3.20 36.41 29.00
C ALA A 93 1.79 36.30 28.39
N GLN A 94 1.02 37.39 28.38
CA GLN A 94 -0.28 37.44 27.71
C GLN A 94 -0.16 37.28 26.19
N GLU A 95 0.86 37.87 25.56
CA GLU A 95 1.11 37.66 24.13
C GLU A 95 1.49 36.21 23.81
N ILE A 96 2.29 35.54 24.65
CA ILE A 96 2.58 34.10 24.51
C ILE A 96 1.27 33.29 24.56
N LEU A 97 0.37 33.60 25.49
CA LEU A 97 -0.92 32.92 25.60
C LEU A 97 -1.82 33.14 24.37
N LYS A 98 -1.67 34.26 23.64
CA LYS A 98 -2.39 34.49 22.37
C LYS A 98 -1.77 33.71 21.20
N LEU A 99 -0.46 33.50 21.21
CA LEU A 99 0.26 32.75 20.17
C LEU A 99 0.10 31.24 20.30
N GLN A 100 -0.04 30.71 21.52
CA GLN A 100 -0.14 29.26 21.77
C GLN A 100 -1.29 28.59 20.99
N PRO A 101 -2.53 29.10 20.98
CA PRO A 101 -3.61 28.52 20.17
C PRO A 101 -3.34 28.57 18.66
N GLN A 102 -2.59 29.58 18.19
CA GLN A 102 -2.20 29.69 16.78
C GLN A 102 -1.18 28.61 16.41
N LEU A 103 -0.22 28.36 17.30
CA LEU A 103 0.75 27.26 17.16
C LEU A 103 0.04 25.91 17.11
N ASP A 104 -0.87 25.64 18.06
CA ASP A 104 -1.62 24.39 18.12
C ASP A 104 -2.44 24.17 16.84
N THR A 105 -3.08 25.24 16.33
CA THR A 105 -3.81 25.21 15.05
C THR A 105 -2.88 24.92 13.87
N ALA A 106 -1.71 25.55 13.83
CA ALA A 106 -0.73 25.34 12.76
C ALA A 106 -0.17 23.91 12.78
N GLN A 107 0.13 23.36 13.97
CA GLN A 107 0.57 21.98 14.14
C GLN A 107 -0.52 20.98 13.70
N SER A 108 -1.79 21.24 14.03
CA SER A 108 -2.90 20.40 13.56
C SER A 108 -3.02 20.40 12.03
N ARG A 109 -2.78 21.54 11.38
CA ARG A 109 -2.75 21.62 9.90
C ARG A 109 -1.60 20.80 9.33
N VAL A 110 -0.39 20.86 9.90
CA VAL A 110 0.74 20.01 9.49
C VAL A 110 0.34 18.54 9.57
N GLU A 111 -0.27 18.10 10.68
CA GLU A 111 -0.69 16.71 10.86
C GLU A 111 -1.75 16.28 9.83
N GLN A 112 -2.76 17.12 9.59
CA GLN A 112 -3.82 16.84 8.60
C GLN A 112 -3.27 16.77 7.18
N THR A 113 -2.41 17.71 6.78
CA THR A 113 -1.78 17.71 5.45
C THR A 113 -0.84 16.52 5.30
N LYS A 114 -0.10 16.14 6.34
CA LYS A 114 0.76 14.94 6.33
C LYS A 114 -0.05 13.67 6.14
N LYS A 115 -1.14 13.48 6.88
CA LYS A 115 -2.06 12.33 6.69
C LYS A 115 -2.61 12.29 5.26
N THR A 116 -2.91 13.45 4.68
CA THR A 116 -3.39 13.55 3.30
C THR A 116 -2.30 13.16 2.30
N GLU A 117 -1.06 13.63 2.50
CA GLU A 117 0.10 13.25 1.70
C GLU A 117 0.35 11.73 1.75
N ASP A 118 0.39 11.14 2.95
CA ASP A 118 0.65 9.72 3.16
C ASP A 118 -0.42 8.83 2.49
N ASN A 119 -1.69 9.22 2.60
CA ASN A 119 -2.81 8.52 1.93
C ASN A 119 -2.68 8.57 0.40
N LEU A 120 -2.29 9.72 -0.16
CA LEU A 120 -2.07 9.85 -1.60
C LEU A 120 -0.90 8.97 -2.07
N ILE A 121 0.22 8.98 -1.33
CA ILE A 121 1.39 8.15 -1.64
C ILE A 121 1.03 6.67 -1.63
N SER A 122 0.39 6.20 -0.55
CA SER A 122 -0.02 4.80 -0.40
C SER A 122 -0.95 4.36 -1.53
N THR A 123 -1.91 5.22 -1.91
CA THR A 123 -2.81 4.88 -3.01
C THR A 123 -2.09 4.82 -4.35
N VAL A 124 -1.21 5.78 -4.63
CA VAL A 124 -0.43 5.78 -5.88
C VAL A 124 0.47 4.54 -5.95
N GLN A 125 1.05 4.09 -4.84
CA GLN A 125 1.81 2.84 -4.78
C GLN A 125 0.92 1.63 -5.13
N GLY A 126 -0.25 1.51 -4.51
CA GLY A 126 -1.19 0.43 -4.85
C GLY A 126 -1.66 0.45 -6.31
N LEU A 127 -1.86 1.65 -6.90
CA LEU A 127 -2.16 1.79 -8.33
C LEU A 127 -0.98 1.34 -9.22
N LYS A 128 0.25 1.70 -8.85
CA LYS A 128 1.47 1.28 -9.56
C LYS A 128 1.62 -0.24 -9.53
N GLU A 129 1.46 -0.87 -8.38
CA GLU A 129 1.51 -2.33 -8.22
C GLU A 129 0.46 -3.03 -9.07
N ARG A 130 -0.78 -2.53 -9.08
CA ARG A 130 -1.86 -3.11 -9.87
C ARG A 130 -1.65 -2.95 -11.37
N ILE A 131 -1.00 -1.87 -11.83
CA ILE A 131 -0.60 -1.73 -13.23
C ILE A 131 0.46 -2.77 -13.60
N VAL A 132 1.44 -3.02 -12.73
CA VAL A 132 2.46 -4.06 -12.96
C VAL A 132 1.80 -5.42 -13.10
N ALA A 133 0.89 -5.78 -12.18
CA ALA A 133 0.14 -7.03 -12.25
C ALA A 133 -0.65 -7.17 -13.57
N MET A 134 -1.35 -6.13 -14.01
CA MET A 134 -2.08 -6.17 -15.29
C MET A 134 -1.15 -6.36 -16.50
N LYS A 135 0.05 -5.79 -16.49
CA LYS A 135 1.03 -6.00 -17.56
C LYS A 135 1.50 -7.44 -17.60
N GLU A 136 1.81 -8.02 -16.43
CA GLU A 136 2.22 -9.42 -16.31
C GLU A 136 1.11 -10.38 -16.78
N GLU A 137 -0.15 -10.07 -16.46
CA GLU A 137 -1.31 -10.83 -16.95
C GLU A 137 -1.42 -10.77 -18.48
N ILE A 138 -1.26 -9.59 -19.09
CA ILE A 138 -1.28 -9.43 -20.56
C ILE A 138 -0.17 -10.28 -21.20
N ASP A 139 1.03 -10.27 -20.63
CA ASP A 139 2.17 -11.04 -21.16
C ASP A 139 1.93 -12.56 -21.02
N SER A 140 1.35 -13.00 -19.90
CA SER A 140 0.93 -14.39 -19.68
C SER A 140 -0.11 -14.85 -20.71
N ILE A 141 -1.12 -14.02 -20.98
CA ILE A 141 -2.15 -14.30 -22.00
C ILE A 141 -1.51 -14.40 -23.38
N ARG A 142 -0.61 -13.48 -23.75
CA ARG A 142 0.10 -13.53 -25.04
C ARG A 142 0.94 -14.79 -25.20
N SER A 143 1.68 -15.17 -24.16
CA SER A 143 2.49 -16.39 -24.14
C SER A 143 1.60 -17.63 -24.33
N THR A 144 0.46 -17.66 -23.63
CA THR A 144 -0.54 -18.73 -23.74
C THR A 144 -1.12 -18.82 -25.15
N GLU A 145 -1.50 -17.68 -25.77
CA GLU A 145 -1.98 -17.65 -27.16
C GLU A 145 -0.92 -18.12 -28.16
N GLN A 146 0.34 -17.72 -27.99
CA GLN A 146 1.44 -18.15 -28.85
C GLN A 146 1.68 -19.65 -28.74
N LEU A 147 1.67 -20.19 -27.52
CA LEU A 147 1.78 -21.62 -27.27
C LEU A 147 0.64 -22.40 -27.93
N GLN A 148 -0.60 -21.93 -27.80
CA GLN A 148 -1.76 -22.53 -28.47
C GLN A 148 -1.63 -22.50 -29.99
N LYS A 149 -1.17 -21.39 -30.58
CA LYS A 149 -0.89 -21.29 -32.02
C LYS A 149 0.21 -22.26 -32.47
N ALA A 150 1.30 -22.37 -31.71
CA ALA A 150 2.40 -23.29 -32.00
C ALA A 150 1.95 -24.76 -31.88
N GLN A 151 1.15 -25.10 -30.87
CA GLN A 151 0.56 -26.43 -30.73
C GLN A 151 -0.39 -26.74 -31.89
N ALA A 152 -1.26 -25.80 -32.29
CA ALA A 152 -2.15 -25.95 -33.42
C ALA A 152 -1.38 -26.11 -34.75
N ALA A 153 -0.32 -25.33 -34.97
CA ALA A 153 0.54 -25.46 -36.14
C ALA A 153 1.29 -26.81 -36.15
N THR A 154 1.75 -27.28 -35.00
CA THR A 154 2.40 -28.59 -34.85
C THR A 154 1.43 -29.74 -35.07
N LEU A 155 0.22 -29.65 -34.51
CA LEU A 155 -0.89 -30.59 -34.74
C LEU A 155 -1.24 -30.64 -36.22
N ASN A 156 -1.41 -29.49 -36.88
CA ASN A 156 -1.68 -29.39 -38.32
C ASN A 156 -0.53 -29.92 -39.19
N ALA A 157 0.72 -29.77 -38.73
CA ALA A 157 1.90 -30.35 -39.40
C ALA A 157 2.03 -31.87 -39.16
N THR A 158 1.45 -32.41 -38.08
CA THR A 158 1.48 -33.85 -37.74
C THR A 158 0.23 -34.61 -38.19
N THR A 159 -0.90 -33.97 -38.48
CA THR A 159 -2.07 -34.60 -39.13
C THR A 159 -1.82 -34.98 -40.59
N GLY A 160 -0.71 -34.54 -41.20
CA GLY A 160 -0.24 -35.03 -42.50
C GLY A 160 0.47 -36.39 -42.45
N LEU A 161 0.67 -36.99 -41.27
CA LEU A 161 1.32 -38.29 -41.09
C LEU A 161 0.41 -39.23 -40.28
N ASP A 162 -0.39 -40.00 -41.02
CA ASP A 162 -1.27 -41.10 -40.61
C ASP A 162 -0.79 -41.90 -39.37
N SER A 163 -1.73 -42.32 -38.51
CA SER A 163 -1.67 -43.42 -37.52
C SER A 163 -1.28 -43.20 -36.04
N LYS A 164 -0.87 -42.02 -35.55
CA LYS A 164 -0.59 -41.79 -34.09
C LYS A 164 -1.70 -41.10 -33.29
N SER A 165 -2.90 -40.96 -33.86
CA SER A 165 -4.01 -40.17 -33.30
C SER A 165 -4.52 -40.65 -31.93
N LYS A 166 -4.43 -41.95 -31.63
CA LYS A 166 -4.96 -42.52 -30.38
C LYS A 166 -4.12 -42.17 -29.14
N THR A 167 -2.81 -42.00 -29.30
CA THR A 167 -1.89 -41.64 -28.19
C THR A 167 -1.87 -40.13 -27.93
N ALA A 168 -2.15 -39.31 -28.94
CA ALA A 168 -2.25 -37.86 -28.81
C ALA A 168 -3.52 -37.44 -28.04
N LEU A 169 -4.64 -38.15 -28.22
CA LEU A 169 -5.87 -37.96 -27.44
C LEU A 169 -5.67 -38.31 -25.95
N ASP A 170 -5.01 -39.42 -25.63
CA ASP A 170 -4.65 -39.77 -24.25
C ASP A 170 -3.67 -38.76 -23.62
N ALA A 171 -2.74 -38.21 -24.41
CA ALA A 171 -1.85 -37.16 -23.96
C ALA A 171 -2.60 -35.84 -23.73
N PHE A 172 -3.62 -35.55 -24.56
CA PHE A 172 -4.48 -34.37 -24.42
C PHE A 172 -5.36 -34.44 -23.17
N GLU A 173 -5.96 -35.60 -22.86
CA GLU A 173 -6.70 -35.81 -21.61
C GLU A 173 -5.80 -35.68 -20.37
N ARG A 174 -4.55 -36.18 -20.44
CA ARG A 174 -3.56 -36.01 -19.35
C ARG A 174 -3.08 -34.57 -19.18
N ILE A 175 -2.93 -33.82 -20.27
CA ILE A 175 -2.52 -32.40 -20.22
C ILE A 175 -3.68 -31.54 -19.72
N LYS A 176 -4.92 -31.79 -20.17
CA LYS A 176 -6.12 -31.13 -19.68
C LYS A 176 -6.34 -31.39 -18.18
N ALA A 177 -6.21 -32.65 -17.74
CA ALA A 177 -6.27 -33.00 -16.32
C ALA A 177 -5.15 -32.34 -15.48
N ARG A 178 -3.96 -32.10 -16.07
CA ARG A 178 -2.89 -31.31 -15.41
C ARG A 178 -3.22 -29.81 -15.35
N GLN A 179 -3.86 -29.25 -16.37
CA GLN A 179 -4.27 -27.84 -16.39
C GLN A 179 -5.45 -27.57 -15.44
N GLU A 180 -6.44 -28.46 -15.38
CA GLU A 180 -7.53 -28.41 -14.39
C GLU A 180 -6.99 -28.58 -12.96
N LYS A 181 -6.03 -29.50 -12.75
CA LYS A 181 -5.34 -29.66 -11.47
C LYS A 181 -4.54 -28.41 -11.07
N ASN A 182 -3.91 -27.70 -12.01
CA ASN A 182 -3.21 -26.45 -11.73
C ASN A 182 -4.18 -25.29 -11.47
N GLY A 183 -5.33 -25.24 -12.16
CA GLY A 183 -6.41 -24.30 -11.87
C GLY A 183 -6.95 -24.49 -10.45
N HIS A 184 -7.24 -25.73 -10.05
CA HIS A 184 -7.65 -26.04 -8.67
C HIS A 184 -6.53 -25.83 -7.63
N MET A 185 -5.25 -25.88 -8.02
CA MET A 185 -4.15 -25.48 -7.14
C MET A 185 -4.03 -23.97 -7.00
N LEU A 186 -4.42 -23.19 -8.02
CA LEU A 186 -4.55 -21.74 -7.97
C LEU A 186 -5.75 -21.33 -7.10
N ASP A 187 -6.89 -22.00 -7.24
CA ASP A 187 -8.05 -21.81 -6.35
C ASP A 187 -7.70 -22.18 -4.92
N ALA A 188 -7.03 -23.32 -4.67
CA ALA A 188 -6.57 -23.69 -3.33
C ALA A 188 -5.44 -22.80 -2.78
N ALA A 189 -4.68 -22.13 -3.65
CA ALA A 189 -3.69 -21.13 -3.25
C ALA A 189 -4.34 -19.77 -2.94
N GLN A 190 -5.41 -19.41 -3.66
CA GLN A 190 -6.25 -18.24 -3.38
C GLN A 190 -7.07 -18.44 -2.11
N GLU A 191 -7.60 -19.65 -1.86
CA GLU A 191 -8.26 -20.01 -0.61
C GLU A 191 -7.25 -19.96 0.56
N ARG A 192 -6.03 -20.47 0.38
CA ARG A 192 -4.94 -20.36 1.38
C ARG A 192 -4.46 -18.92 1.58
N ALA A 193 -4.50 -18.06 0.57
CA ALA A 193 -4.17 -16.63 0.68
C ALA A 193 -5.30 -15.82 1.35
N ALA A 194 -6.56 -16.21 1.13
CA ALA A 194 -7.72 -15.70 1.85
C ALA A 194 -7.72 -16.17 3.32
N GLU A 195 -7.31 -17.41 3.60
CA GLU A 195 -7.13 -17.95 4.95
C GLU A 195 -5.92 -17.33 5.67
N ALA A 196 -4.84 -17.01 4.95
CA ALA A 196 -3.70 -16.25 5.46
C ALA A 196 -4.01 -14.76 5.71
N SER A 197 -5.08 -14.24 5.10
CA SER A 197 -5.58 -12.88 5.31
C SER A 197 -6.74 -12.82 6.32
N ALA A 198 -7.17 -13.97 6.86
CA ALA A 198 -8.10 -14.05 8.00
C ALA A 198 -7.29 -14.21 9.31
N PRO A 199 -7.52 -13.38 10.35
CA PRO A 199 -6.71 -13.39 11.56
C PRO A 199 -7.18 -14.49 12.51
N SER A 200 -6.91 -15.77 12.22
CA SER A 200 -7.07 -16.83 13.22
C SER A 200 -6.48 -18.17 12.78
N GLY A 201 -5.30 -18.55 13.30
CA GLY A 201 -4.87 -19.95 13.15
C GLY A 201 -3.45 -20.23 13.59
N LEU A 202 -3.32 -21.11 14.58
CA LEU A 202 -2.14 -21.89 15.00
C LEU A 202 -0.83 -21.17 15.37
N ASP A 203 -0.27 -20.23 14.61
CA ASP A 203 1.05 -19.64 14.92
C ASP A 203 1.02 -18.76 16.16
N ALA A 204 -0.08 -18.02 16.38
CA ALA A 204 -0.31 -17.31 17.64
C ALA A 204 -0.51 -18.25 18.84
N ARG A 205 -1.04 -19.47 18.61
CA ARG A 205 -1.22 -20.49 19.67
C ARG A 205 0.07 -21.25 19.93
N ILE A 206 0.89 -21.52 18.90
CA ILE A 206 2.21 -22.16 19.02
C ILE A 206 3.21 -21.19 19.65
N ALA A 207 3.14 -19.90 19.34
CA ALA A 207 3.94 -18.87 20.02
C ALA A 207 3.56 -18.72 21.50
N ALA A 208 2.26 -18.81 21.83
CA ALA A 208 1.79 -18.78 23.22
C ALA A 208 2.17 -20.05 24.00
N GLU A 209 2.22 -21.22 23.37
CA GLU A 209 2.60 -22.49 24.02
C GLU A 209 4.13 -22.70 24.08
N LYS A 210 4.90 -22.19 23.10
CA LYS A 210 6.38 -22.17 23.12
C LYS A 210 6.94 -21.08 24.03
N ALA A 211 6.17 -20.02 24.30
CA ALA A 211 6.39 -19.14 25.44
C ALA A 211 5.93 -19.85 26.73
N GLY A 212 6.52 -21.01 27.03
CA GLY A 212 6.45 -21.58 28.36
C GLY A 212 6.91 -20.55 29.40
N PRO A 213 6.44 -20.64 30.66
CA PRO A 213 6.63 -19.59 31.66
C PRO A 213 8.11 -19.22 31.76
N SER A 214 8.43 -17.98 31.37
CA SER A 214 9.79 -17.46 31.30
C SER A 214 10.48 -17.57 32.66
N GLN A 215 11.46 -18.47 32.73
CA GLN A 215 12.46 -18.55 33.80
C GLN A 215 13.33 -17.27 33.88
N ASP A 216 13.25 -16.38 32.89
CA ASP A 216 13.99 -15.12 32.85
C ASP A 216 13.34 -14.03 33.73
N ALA A 217 12.03 -14.09 33.96
CA ALA A 217 11.36 -13.19 34.91
C ALA A 217 11.70 -13.52 36.38
N GLN A 218 11.93 -14.80 36.70
CA GLN A 218 12.40 -15.25 38.01
C GLN A 218 13.91 -15.01 38.19
N ALA A 219 14.72 -15.18 37.14
CA ALA A 219 16.14 -14.81 37.17
C ALA A 219 16.35 -13.28 37.32
N LEU A 220 15.48 -12.46 36.73
CA LEU A 220 15.49 -11.00 36.94
C LEU A 220 15.07 -10.62 38.36
N LEU A 221 14.04 -11.24 38.93
CA LEU A 221 13.63 -11.02 40.33
C LEU A 221 14.70 -11.45 41.35
N ASP A 222 15.37 -12.58 41.13
CA ASP A 222 16.48 -13.04 41.98
C ASP A 222 17.72 -12.14 41.86
N SER A 223 17.96 -11.55 40.69
CA SER A 223 19.04 -10.57 40.50
C SER A 223 18.75 -9.20 41.13
N LEU A 224 17.48 -8.82 41.26
CA LEU A 224 17.04 -7.54 41.84
C LEU A 224 16.90 -7.59 43.36
N THR A 225 16.81 -8.77 43.98
CA THR A 225 16.65 -8.94 45.44
C THR A 225 17.96 -9.26 46.17
N LYS A 226 19.06 -9.56 45.45
CA LYS A 226 20.37 -9.90 46.05
C LYS A 226 21.35 -8.73 46.19
N LYS A 227 20.87 -7.49 46.10
CA LYS A 227 21.71 -6.31 46.32
C LYS A 227 21.08 -5.42 47.40
N ASP A 228 21.14 -5.92 48.63
CA ASP A 228 21.28 -5.16 49.87
C ASP A 228 21.51 -6.16 51.02
N GLY A 229 22.76 -6.26 51.46
CA GLY A 229 23.23 -7.18 52.50
C GLY A 229 24.76 -7.30 52.49
#